data_AF-A0A925P4E1-F1
#
_entry.id   AF-A0A925P4E1-F1
#
_cell.length_a   1.000
_cell.length_b   1.000
_cell.length_c   1.000
_cell.angle_alpha   90.00
_cell.angle_beta   90.00
_cell.angle_gamma   90.00
#
_symmetry.space_group_name_H-M   'P 1'
#
loop_
_entity.id
_entity.type
_entity.pdbx_description
1 polymer ?
#
loop_
_entity_poly.entity_id
_entity_poly.type
_entity_poly.pdbx_seq_one_letter_code
_entity_poly.pdbx_strand_id
1 'polypeptide(L)'
;MKPGLVKTLAVVLLSVVLLLVNFLAARLPVRGDLTAGKIYTLSDGTRSLLSKVEEPISLQLYASRSASGLPTSYKNFADRVEEMLRAYVRASGGRLSLTVISPEADTPEEERAQAAGLQAQQVPGTGEPFYLGLVVTQADQQKALPTFSPDREELLEYDVSSLVYSVQQLNKPKLGVLTKLPLKGEPYNMMMQRRPTPGQLILQEWERSFEVVIIEPGFTSIPADLAALAVLHPTGFTAAQEFALDQFILSGKPVLLAVDPSSTWFRRQGGQQAMFGGGSPDVSSDLPTLLKAYGITYDAQQVVGDANLATPVNAG
;
A
#
# COMPACT_ATOMS: atom_id res chain seq x y z
N MET A 1 63.76 5.09 23.54
CA MET A 1 63.39 5.31 22.13
C MET A 1 63.21 6.80 21.89
N LYS A 2 63.70 7.36 20.77
CA LYS A 2 63.49 8.78 20.45
C LYS A 2 61.97 9.04 20.33
N PRO A 3 61.41 10.09 20.96
CA PRO A 3 59.96 10.33 20.98
C PRO A 3 59.34 10.48 19.57
N GLY A 4 60.13 10.85 18.55
CA GLY A 4 59.69 10.87 17.15
C GLY A 4 59.51 9.49 16.51
N LEU A 5 60.23 8.46 16.98
CA LEU A 5 60.11 7.09 16.48
C LEU A 5 58.80 6.43 16.95
N VAL A 6 58.39 6.72 18.17
CA VAL A 6 57.12 6.21 18.73
C VAL A 6 55.93 6.82 18.00
N LYS A 7 55.99 8.13 17.70
CA LYS A 7 54.93 8.84 16.95
C LYS A 7 54.81 8.34 15.50
N THR A 8 55.92 8.14 14.81
CA THR A 8 55.91 7.60 13.43
C THR A 8 55.40 6.17 13.39
N LEU A 9 55.82 5.32 14.34
CA LEU A 9 55.31 3.96 14.45
C LEU A 9 53.79 3.93 14.72
N ALA A 10 53.30 4.81 15.60
CA ALA A 10 51.88 4.91 15.90
C ALA A 10 51.05 5.34 14.69
N VAL A 11 51.53 6.32 13.91
CA VAL A 11 50.85 6.78 12.68
C VAL A 11 50.80 5.66 11.65
N VAL A 12 51.91 4.96 11.42
CA VAL A 12 51.95 3.83 10.47
C VAL A 12 50.99 2.73 10.90
N LEU A 13 50.98 2.37 12.19
CA LEU A 13 50.08 1.34 12.72
C LEU A 13 48.61 1.75 12.56
N LEU A 14 48.27 3.01 12.82
CA LEU A 14 46.92 3.54 12.64
C LEU A 14 46.49 3.49 11.17
N SER A 15 47.38 3.85 10.23
CA SER A 15 47.11 3.76 8.80
C SER A 15 46.89 2.31 8.34
N VAL A 16 47.68 1.36 8.85
CA VAL A 16 47.50 -0.07 8.55
C VAL A 16 46.15 -0.57 9.08
N VAL A 17 45.78 -0.21 10.30
CA VAL A 17 44.47 -0.57 10.88
C VAL A 17 43.33 0.03 10.05
N LEU A 18 43.43 1.30 9.64
CA LEU A 18 42.41 1.94 8.81
C LEU A 18 42.25 1.24 7.45
N LEU A 19 43.35 0.89 6.79
CA LEU A 19 43.33 0.15 5.53
C LEU A 19 42.71 -1.24 5.70
N LEU A 20 43.03 -1.94 6.80
CA LEU A 20 42.50 -3.26 7.10
C LEU A 20 41.00 -3.22 7.38
N VAL A 21 40.54 -2.25 8.17
CA VAL A 21 39.11 -2.03 8.45
C VAL A 21 38.36 -1.72 7.16
N ASN A 22 38.90 -0.85 6.30
CA ASN A 22 38.26 -0.50 5.03
C ASN A 22 38.21 -1.72 4.08
N PHE A 23 39.29 -2.50 4.01
CA PHE A 23 39.33 -3.74 3.24
C PHE A 23 38.30 -4.77 3.74
N LEU A 24 38.19 -4.94 5.06
CA LEU A 24 37.25 -5.89 5.66
C LEU A 24 35.79 -5.42 5.50
N ALA A 25 35.54 -4.12 5.69
CA ALA A 25 34.23 -3.51 5.47
C ALA A 25 33.76 -3.67 4.01
N ALA A 26 34.68 -3.54 3.04
CA ALA A 26 34.38 -3.77 1.62
C ALA A 26 34.06 -5.24 1.28
N ARG A 27 34.41 -6.20 2.14
CA ARG A 27 34.17 -7.64 1.95
C ARG A 27 32.94 -8.17 2.71
N LEU A 28 32.42 -7.41 3.68
CA LEU A 28 31.21 -7.78 4.40
C LEU A 28 29.98 -7.43 3.54
N PRO A 29 29.05 -8.36 3.29
CA PRO A 29 27.80 -8.10 2.58
C PRO A 29 26.78 -7.36 3.47
N VAL A 30 27.25 -6.47 4.34
CA VAL A 30 26.44 -5.69 5.28
C VAL A 30 26.41 -4.25 4.78
N ARG A 31 25.46 -3.94 3.91
CA ARG A 31 25.06 -2.55 3.66
C ARG A 31 24.04 -2.18 4.74
N GLY A 32 24.54 -1.70 5.88
CA GLY A 32 23.69 -1.02 6.85
C GLY A 32 23.26 0.32 6.25
N ASP A 33 21.96 0.53 6.06
CA ASP A 33 21.42 1.83 5.68
C ASP A 33 21.53 2.78 6.88
N LEU A 34 22.44 3.76 6.78
CA LEU A 34 22.69 4.77 7.81
C LEU A 34 21.87 6.06 7.59
N THR A 35 20.91 6.05 6.66
CA THR A 35 20.00 7.18 6.48
C THR A 35 18.97 7.22 7.60
N ALA A 36 18.58 8.43 8.02
CA ALA A 36 17.68 8.64 9.15
C ALA A 36 16.30 7.94 9.01
N GLY A 37 15.90 7.55 7.80
CA GLY A 37 14.63 6.87 7.51
C GLY A 37 14.72 5.42 7.07
N LYS A 38 15.92 4.80 7.01
CA LYS A 38 16.12 3.46 6.41
C LYS A 38 15.44 3.28 5.03
N ILE A 39 15.38 4.35 4.23
CA ILE A 39 14.63 4.41 2.96
C ILE A 39 15.17 3.44 1.88
N TYR A 40 16.33 2.82 2.12
CA TYR A 40 16.94 1.81 1.26
C TYR A 40 16.88 0.39 1.85
N THR A 41 16.15 0.19 2.95
CA THR A 41 15.95 -1.12 3.59
C THR A 41 14.51 -1.57 3.42
N LEU A 42 14.32 -2.69 2.71
CA LEU A 42 13.00 -3.32 2.60
C LEU A 42 12.45 -3.69 3.98
N SER A 43 11.15 -3.43 4.17
CA SER A 43 10.42 -3.81 5.37
C SER A 43 10.43 -5.32 5.60
N ASP A 44 10.20 -5.73 6.85
CA ASP A 44 10.08 -7.15 7.21
C ASP A 44 8.89 -7.82 6.49
N GLY A 45 7.83 -7.05 6.23
CA GLY A 45 6.68 -7.49 5.44
C GLY A 45 7.08 -7.86 4.01
N THR A 46 7.81 -6.98 3.33
CA THR A 46 8.33 -7.22 1.98
C THR A 46 9.27 -8.41 1.94
N ARG A 47 10.19 -8.55 2.92
CA ARG A 47 11.09 -9.70 2.99
C ARG A 47 10.34 -11.02 3.17
N SER A 48 9.33 -11.03 4.04
CA SER A 48 8.46 -12.19 4.26
C SER A 48 7.69 -12.56 2.98
N LEU A 49 7.15 -11.58 2.27
CA LEU A 49 6.47 -11.76 0.99
C LEU A 49 7.42 -12.37 -0.05
N LEU A 50 8.62 -11.82 -0.21
CA LEU A 50 9.61 -12.31 -1.17
C LEU A 50 10.11 -13.73 -0.84
N SER A 51 10.18 -14.10 0.44
CA SER A 51 10.58 -15.46 0.86
C SER A 51 9.57 -16.55 0.46
N LYS A 52 8.33 -16.16 0.19
CA LYS A 52 7.23 -17.06 -0.20
C LYS A 52 7.09 -17.20 -1.73
N VAL A 53 7.96 -16.55 -2.51
CA VAL A 53 7.93 -16.64 -3.97
C VAL A 53 8.48 -18.01 -4.40
N GLU A 54 7.60 -18.87 -4.91
CA GLU A 54 7.93 -20.25 -5.29
C GLU A 54 8.40 -20.39 -6.74
N GLU A 55 7.96 -19.51 -7.64
CA GLU A 55 8.30 -19.52 -9.06
C GLU A 55 9.00 -18.23 -9.50
N PRO A 56 9.88 -18.27 -10.52
CA PRO A 56 10.59 -17.08 -10.99
C PRO A 56 9.66 -15.96 -11.45
N ILE A 57 9.94 -14.73 -11.03
CA ILE A 57 9.20 -13.52 -11.41
C ILE A 57 10.12 -12.57 -12.19
N SER A 58 9.68 -12.15 -13.37
CA SER A 58 10.36 -11.15 -14.19
C SER A 58 9.80 -9.76 -13.91
N LEU A 59 10.68 -8.82 -13.59
CA LEU A 59 10.40 -7.40 -13.42
C LEU A 59 10.95 -6.65 -14.63
N GLN A 60 10.10 -6.02 -15.43
CA GLN A 60 10.50 -5.14 -16.53
C GLN A 60 10.18 -3.69 -16.16
N LEU A 61 11.21 -2.94 -15.79
CA LEU A 61 11.11 -1.50 -15.53
C LEU A 61 11.22 -0.75 -16.85
N TYR A 62 10.17 -0.06 -17.26
CA TYR A 62 10.18 0.86 -18.39
C TYR A 62 10.47 2.26 -17.85
N ALA A 63 11.61 2.84 -18.23
CA ALA A 63 12.09 4.13 -17.73
C ALA A 63 12.80 4.95 -18.83
N SER A 64 12.07 5.88 -19.45
CA SER A 64 12.57 6.78 -20.52
C SER A 64 13.46 7.91 -19.97
N ARG A 65 14.65 7.57 -19.45
CA ARG A 65 15.57 8.55 -18.82
C ARG A 65 16.13 9.59 -19.78
N SER A 66 16.20 9.24 -21.06
CA SER A 66 16.73 10.07 -22.15
C SER A 66 15.70 11.03 -22.74
N ALA A 67 14.43 10.98 -22.33
CA ALA A 67 13.38 11.86 -22.84
C ALA A 67 13.77 13.34 -22.71
N SER A 68 13.60 14.10 -23.80
CA SER A 68 14.04 15.49 -23.85
C SER A 68 13.21 16.36 -22.91
N GLY A 69 13.90 17.26 -22.20
CA GLY A 69 13.25 18.13 -21.22
C GLY A 69 12.79 17.44 -19.92
N LEU A 70 12.99 16.12 -19.76
CA LEU A 70 12.61 15.42 -18.53
C LEU A 70 13.34 16.01 -17.32
N PRO A 71 12.63 16.53 -16.29
CA PRO A 71 13.26 17.16 -15.14
C PRO A 71 14.18 16.20 -14.37
N THR A 72 15.26 16.72 -13.79
CA THR A 72 16.21 15.94 -12.98
C THR A 72 15.53 15.23 -11.80
N SER A 73 14.44 15.79 -11.24
CA SER A 73 13.66 15.14 -10.18
C SER A 73 13.08 13.79 -10.63
N TYR A 74 12.55 13.70 -11.85
CA TYR A 74 12.02 12.46 -12.43
C TYR A 74 13.14 11.45 -12.73
N LYS A 75 14.29 11.92 -13.23
CA LYS A 75 15.46 11.04 -13.47
C LYS A 75 15.96 10.43 -12.16
N ASN A 76 16.16 11.26 -11.13
CA ASN A 76 16.57 10.80 -9.82
C ASN A 76 15.53 9.85 -9.19
N PHE A 77 14.24 10.11 -9.40
CA PHE A 77 13.18 9.22 -8.94
C PHE A 77 13.22 7.87 -9.65
N ALA A 78 13.39 7.84 -10.98
CA ALA A 78 13.55 6.60 -11.74
C ALA A 78 14.75 5.77 -11.24
N ASP A 79 15.86 6.42 -10.88
CA ASP A 79 17.03 5.74 -10.30
C ASP A 79 16.75 5.16 -8.91
N ARG A 80 15.95 5.85 -8.09
CA ARG A 80 15.50 5.31 -6.80
C ARG A 80 14.56 4.11 -6.97
N VAL A 81 13.63 4.18 -7.92
CA VAL A 81 12.76 3.05 -8.29
C VAL A 81 13.61 1.84 -8.71
N GLU A 82 14.59 2.05 -9.61
CA GLU A 82 15.47 0.97 -10.05
C GLU A 82 16.27 0.36 -8.90
N GLU A 83 16.88 1.18 -8.03
CA GLU A 83 17.65 0.67 -6.89
C GLU A 83 16.77 -0.11 -5.91
N MET A 84 15.53 0.34 -5.69
CA MET A 84 14.56 -0.41 -4.89
C MET A 84 14.25 -1.78 -5.53
N LEU A 85 13.98 -1.84 -6.83
CA LEU A 85 13.75 -3.10 -7.54
C LEU A 85 14.99 -4.02 -7.49
N ARG A 86 16.20 -3.46 -7.56
CA ARG A 86 17.45 -4.21 -7.35
C ARG A 86 17.53 -4.75 -5.92
N ALA A 87 17.05 -4.01 -4.92
CA ALA A 87 16.94 -4.52 -3.55
C ALA A 87 15.98 -5.71 -3.44
N TYR A 88 14.83 -5.66 -4.13
CA TYR A 88 13.90 -6.80 -4.23
C TYR A 88 14.58 -8.03 -4.84
N VAL A 89 15.28 -7.86 -5.97
CA VAL A 89 16.04 -8.94 -6.61
C VAL A 89 17.04 -9.57 -5.64
N ARG A 90 17.85 -8.75 -4.95
CA ARG A 90 18.81 -9.23 -3.93
C ARG A 90 18.14 -9.98 -2.79
N ALA A 91 17.01 -9.46 -2.28
CA ALA A 91 16.29 -10.06 -1.16
C ALA A 91 15.55 -11.34 -1.55
N SER A 92 15.21 -11.53 -2.83
CA SER A 92 14.46 -12.68 -3.33
C SER A 92 15.27 -13.99 -3.41
N GLY A 93 16.59 -13.95 -3.21
CA GLY A 93 17.44 -15.14 -3.32
C GLY A 93 17.50 -15.74 -4.74
N GLY A 94 17.32 -14.92 -5.78
CA GLY A 94 17.35 -15.35 -7.19
C GLY A 94 15.99 -15.71 -7.78
N ARG A 95 14.89 -15.50 -7.05
CA ARG A 95 13.52 -15.70 -7.55
C ARG A 95 13.02 -14.55 -8.41
N LEU A 96 13.55 -13.35 -8.25
CA LEU A 96 13.20 -12.19 -9.07
C LEU A 96 14.35 -11.84 -10.01
N SER A 97 14.04 -11.44 -11.24
CA SER A 97 14.99 -10.85 -12.19
C SER A 97 14.51 -9.48 -12.66
N LEU A 98 15.43 -8.52 -12.80
CA LEU A 98 15.11 -7.17 -13.26
C LEU A 98 15.72 -6.90 -14.63
N THR A 99 14.88 -6.47 -15.58
CA THR A 99 15.26 -5.91 -16.88
C THR A 99 14.84 -4.44 -16.91
N VAL A 100 15.74 -3.56 -17.34
CA VAL A 100 15.45 -2.13 -17.49
C VAL A 100 15.38 -1.81 -18.98
N ILE A 101 14.28 -1.20 -19.39
CA ILE A 101 13.97 -0.87 -20.78
C ILE A 101 13.77 0.64 -20.86
N SER A 102 14.41 1.29 -21.81
CA SER A 102 14.19 2.71 -22.10
C SER A 102 13.41 2.80 -23.41
N PRO A 103 12.07 2.86 -23.36
CA PRO A 103 11.29 2.98 -24.59
C PRO A 103 11.49 4.38 -25.16
N GLU A 104 11.72 4.42 -26.47
CA GLU A 104 11.80 5.65 -27.28
C GLU A 104 10.59 5.70 -28.21
N ALA A 105 10.25 6.90 -28.70
CA ALA A 105 9.11 7.08 -29.59
C ALA A 105 9.24 6.23 -30.86
N ASP A 106 8.14 5.62 -31.31
CA ASP A 106 8.05 4.79 -32.51
C ASP A 106 8.97 3.56 -32.49
N THR A 107 9.27 3.03 -31.30
CA THR A 107 10.08 1.80 -31.14
C THR A 107 9.22 0.59 -30.74
N PRO A 108 9.67 -0.65 -31.07
CA PRO A 108 9.01 -1.87 -30.59
C PRO A 108 8.90 -1.94 -29.06
N GLU A 109 9.83 -1.30 -28.34
CA GLU A 109 9.82 -1.21 -26.88
C GLU A 109 8.65 -0.37 -26.37
N GLU A 110 8.31 0.73 -27.07
CA GLU A 110 7.13 1.53 -26.77
C GLU A 110 5.84 0.75 -27.03
N GLU A 111 5.73 0.07 -28.19
CA GLU A 111 4.55 -0.74 -28.50
C GLU A 111 4.32 -1.83 -27.44
N ARG A 112 5.40 -2.49 -26.97
CA ARG A 112 5.33 -3.47 -25.88
C ARG A 112 4.90 -2.84 -24.56
N ALA A 113 5.38 -1.63 -24.24
CA ALA A 113 4.97 -0.91 -23.04
C ALA A 113 3.46 -0.63 -23.03
N GLN A 114 2.94 -0.12 -24.15
CA GLN A 114 1.51 0.16 -24.32
C GLN A 114 0.68 -1.13 -24.26
N ALA A 115 1.10 -2.19 -24.96
CA ALA A 115 0.43 -3.48 -24.95
C ALA A 115 0.40 -4.13 -23.55
N ALA A 116 1.42 -3.86 -22.73
CA ALA A 116 1.48 -4.30 -21.34
C ALA A 116 0.62 -3.46 -20.38
N GLY A 117 -0.04 -2.39 -20.87
CA GLY A 117 -0.91 -1.53 -20.08
C GLY A 117 -0.20 -0.38 -19.36
N LEU A 118 1.03 -0.05 -19.77
CA LEU A 118 1.74 1.14 -19.27
C LEU A 118 1.17 2.42 -19.89
N GLN A 119 1.16 3.49 -19.10
CA GLN A 119 0.64 4.79 -19.53
C GLN A 119 1.78 5.76 -19.81
N ALA A 120 1.76 6.37 -21.00
CA ALA A 120 2.66 7.46 -21.33
C ALA A 120 2.34 8.68 -20.46
N GLN A 121 3.36 9.22 -19.80
CA GLN A 121 3.31 10.50 -19.12
C GLN A 121 3.87 11.57 -20.05
N GLN A 122 3.45 12.83 -19.87
CA GLN A 122 4.02 13.93 -20.65
C GLN A 122 5.03 14.71 -19.81
N VAL A 123 6.19 14.98 -20.41
CA VAL A 123 7.19 15.84 -19.81
C VAL A 123 6.58 17.24 -19.61
N PRO A 124 6.60 17.78 -18.37
CA PRO A 124 6.09 19.12 -18.11
C PRO A 124 6.80 20.17 -18.98
N GLY A 125 6.03 20.93 -19.76
CA GLY A 125 6.52 22.01 -20.61
C GLY A 125 6.82 21.61 -22.06
N THR A 126 7.44 20.45 -22.32
CA THR A 126 7.73 20.00 -23.70
C THR A 126 6.60 19.17 -24.31
N GLY A 127 5.81 18.48 -23.48
CA GLY A 127 4.73 17.59 -23.95
C GLY A 127 5.24 16.28 -24.56
N GLU A 128 6.55 16.03 -24.51
CA GLU A 128 7.14 14.80 -25.01
C GLU A 128 6.68 13.61 -24.15
N PRO A 129 6.23 12.49 -24.77
CA PRO A 129 5.84 11.31 -24.02
C PRO A 129 7.07 10.63 -23.40
N PHE A 130 6.92 10.15 -22.17
CA PHE A 130 7.91 9.34 -21.50
C PHE A 130 7.20 8.24 -20.69
N TYR A 131 7.88 7.12 -20.48
CA TYR A 131 7.35 6.02 -19.69
C TYR A 131 8.16 5.87 -18.40
N LEU A 132 7.45 5.72 -17.29
CA LEU A 132 8.01 5.30 -16.02
C LEU A 132 7.03 4.36 -15.35
N GLY A 133 7.16 3.06 -15.59
CA GLY A 133 6.21 2.04 -15.12
C GLY A 133 6.86 0.67 -14.99
N LEU A 134 6.14 -0.29 -14.40
CA LEU A 134 6.66 -1.61 -14.09
C LEU A 134 5.72 -2.69 -14.60
N VAL A 135 6.25 -3.63 -15.37
CA VAL A 135 5.54 -4.86 -15.74
C VAL A 135 6.14 -6.02 -14.95
N VAL A 136 5.27 -6.82 -14.35
CA VAL A 136 5.63 -8.00 -13.56
C VAL A 136 4.99 -9.21 -14.21
N THR A 137 5.81 -10.22 -14.50
CA THR A 137 5.38 -11.45 -15.16
C THR A 137 5.81 -12.66 -14.35
N GLN A 138 4.89 -13.60 -14.15
CA GLN A 138 5.17 -14.93 -13.62
C GLN A 138 4.41 -15.96 -14.47
N ALA A 139 5.14 -16.85 -15.13
CA ALA A 139 4.58 -17.77 -16.12
C ALA A 139 3.67 -17.03 -17.13
N ASP A 140 2.38 -17.38 -17.18
CA ASP A 140 1.38 -16.78 -18.07
C ASP A 140 0.66 -15.56 -17.46
N GLN A 141 0.90 -15.24 -16.18
CA GLN A 141 0.31 -14.10 -15.50
C GLN A 141 1.18 -12.86 -15.70
N GLN A 142 0.57 -11.78 -16.18
CA GLN A 142 1.21 -10.47 -16.31
C GLN A 142 0.36 -9.41 -15.62
N LYS A 143 1.00 -8.58 -14.81
CA LYS A 143 0.38 -7.40 -14.20
C LYS A 143 1.29 -6.19 -14.35
N ALA A 144 0.70 -5.02 -14.49
CA ALA A 144 1.43 -3.77 -14.68
C ALA A 144 1.05 -2.74 -13.62
N LEU A 145 2.05 -2.00 -13.17
CA LEU A 145 1.86 -0.69 -12.55
C LEU A 145 2.04 0.36 -13.67
N PRO A 146 0.94 1.01 -14.12
CA PRO A 146 0.96 1.80 -15.35
C PRO A 146 1.93 2.97 -15.31
N THR A 147 2.12 3.56 -14.13
CA THR A 147 3.00 4.70 -13.91
C THR A 147 3.49 4.75 -12.47
N PHE A 148 4.75 5.16 -12.27
CA PHE A 148 5.24 5.70 -11.02
C PHE A 148 5.13 7.22 -11.02
N SER A 149 4.76 7.80 -9.88
CA SER A 149 4.75 9.24 -9.66
C SER A 149 5.62 9.59 -8.44
N PRO A 150 6.47 10.64 -8.52
CA PRO A 150 7.20 11.15 -7.36
C PRO A 150 6.29 11.47 -6.16
N ASP A 151 5.05 11.90 -6.40
CA ASP A 151 4.09 12.23 -5.33
C ASP A 151 3.64 11.01 -4.50
N ARG A 152 3.83 9.79 -5.03
CA ARG A 152 3.53 8.53 -4.36
C ARG A 152 4.79 7.77 -3.94
N GLU A 153 5.94 8.45 -3.87
CA GLU A 153 7.22 7.82 -3.52
C GLU A 153 7.18 7.11 -2.16
N GLU A 154 6.46 7.64 -1.17
CA GLU A 154 6.29 7.01 0.15
C GLU A 154 5.57 5.66 0.09
N LEU A 155 4.74 5.43 -0.93
CA LEU A 155 3.98 4.20 -1.14
C LEU A 155 4.65 3.24 -2.12
N LEU A 156 5.85 3.59 -2.61
CA LEU A 156 6.53 2.87 -3.68
C LEU A 156 6.78 1.39 -3.31
N GLU A 157 7.23 1.13 -2.07
CA GLU A 157 7.44 -0.24 -1.60
C GLU A 157 6.14 -1.04 -1.54
N TYR A 158 5.05 -0.42 -1.08
CA TYR A 158 3.73 -1.04 -1.03
C TYR A 158 3.22 -1.37 -2.44
N ASP A 159 3.28 -0.42 -3.37
CA ASP A 159 2.78 -0.57 -4.74
C ASP A 159 3.52 -1.71 -5.46
N VAL A 160 4.85 -1.80 -5.31
CA VAL A 160 5.65 -2.88 -5.90
C VAL A 160 5.40 -4.23 -5.20
N SER A 161 5.36 -4.27 -3.87
CA SER A 161 5.07 -5.50 -3.12
C SER A 161 3.69 -6.07 -3.46
N SER A 162 2.68 -5.20 -3.53
CA SER A 162 1.33 -5.58 -3.93
C SER A 162 1.30 -6.14 -5.34
N LEU A 163 2.03 -5.52 -6.29
CA LEU A 163 2.11 -6.02 -7.65
C LEU A 163 2.77 -7.41 -7.72
N VAL A 164 3.90 -7.60 -7.03
CA VAL A 164 4.61 -8.89 -6.95
C VAL A 164 3.76 -9.95 -6.27
N TYR A 165 3.01 -9.64 -5.23
CA TYR A 165 2.08 -10.58 -4.63
C TYR A 165 0.94 -10.93 -5.58
N SER A 166 0.38 -9.92 -6.24
CA SER A 166 -0.80 -10.09 -7.07
C SER A 166 -0.52 -10.92 -8.32
N VAL A 167 0.68 -10.84 -8.94
CA VAL A 167 0.99 -11.63 -10.14
C VAL A 167 0.97 -13.14 -9.85
N GLN A 168 1.21 -13.51 -8.59
CA GLN A 168 1.21 -14.91 -8.12
C GLN A 168 -0.20 -15.48 -7.95
N GLN A 169 -1.23 -14.64 -8.07
CA GLN A 169 -2.61 -15.03 -7.84
C GLN A 169 -3.38 -15.05 -9.15
N LEU A 170 -3.94 -16.23 -9.47
CA LEU A 170 -4.84 -16.41 -10.60
C LEU A 170 -6.10 -15.54 -10.49
N ASN A 171 -6.65 -15.41 -9.28
CA ASN A 171 -7.85 -14.62 -9.00
C ASN A 171 -7.61 -13.72 -7.80
N LYS A 172 -8.28 -12.56 -7.78
CA LYS A 172 -8.23 -11.66 -6.61
C LYS A 172 -8.86 -12.37 -5.40
N PRO A 173 -8.23 -12.30 -4.21
CA PRO A 173 -8.85 -12.78 -2.99
C PRO A 173 -10.13 -11.99 -2.69
N LYS A 174 -11.14 -12.66 -2.12
CA LYS A 174 -12.40 -12.02 -1.77
C LYS A 174 -12.30 -11.32 -0.42
N LEU A 175 -12.63 -10.03 -0.39
CA LEU A 175 -12.75 -9.24 0.83
C LEU A 175 -14.23 -8.99 1.13
N GLY A 176 -14.73 -9.55 2.22
CA GLY A 176 -16.07 -9.20 2.71
C GLY A 176 -16.05 -7.83 3.35
N VAL A 177 -17.04 -6.99 3.07
CA VAL A 177 -17.19 -5.68 3.73
C VAL A 177 -18.58 -5.61 4.37
N LEU A 178 -18.59 -5.50 5.69
CA LEU A 178 -19.77 -5.26 6.53
C LEU A 178 -19.76 -3.80 6.96
N THR A 179 -20.67 -3.00 6.43
CA THR A 179 -20.73 -1.56 6.74
C THR A 179 -22.12 -0.99 6.52
N LYS A 180 -22.49 0.01 7.31
CA LYS A 180 -23.63 0.90 7.00
C LYS A 180 -23.20 2.22 6.38
N LEU A 181 -21.90 2.47 6.25
CA LEU A 181 -21.39 3.66 5.58
C LEU A 181 -21.60 3.53 4.07
N PRO A 182 -21.97 4.61 3.37
CA PRO A 182 -22.05 4.60 1.91
C PRO A 182 -20.65 4.65 1.32
N LEU A 183 -19.99 3.49 1.24
CA LEU A 183 -18.66 3.36 0.65
C LEU A 183 -18.74 3.31 -0.88
N LYS A 184 -19.80 2.71 -1.41
CA LYS A 184 -20.08 2.67 -2.84
C LYS A 184 -20.71 3.98 -3.30
N GLY A 185 -20.26 4.46 -4.46
CA GLY A 185 -20.90 5.57 -5.13
C GLY A 185 -22.28 5.16 -5.66
N GLU A 186 -23.24 6.07 -5.64
CA GLU A 186 -24.53 5.85 -6.28
C GLU A 186 -24.47 6.36 -7.73
N PRO A 187 -24.91 5.55 -8.73
CA PRO A 187 -24.99 6.02 -10.10
C PRO A 187 -26.06 7.12 -10.22
N TYR A 188 -25.95 7.91 -11.29
CA TYR A 188 -26.93 8.95 -11.57
C TYR A 188 -28.33 8.34 -11.72
N ASN A 189 -29.26 8.77 -10.86
CA ASN A 189 -30.65 8.34 -10.93
C ASN A 189 -31.51 9.46 -11.51
N MET A 190 -31.82 9.37 -12.80
CA MET A 190 -32.67 10.33 -13.52
C MET A 190 -34.03 10.53 -12.86
N MET A 191 -34.59 9.48 -12.24
CA MET A 191 -35.93 9.51 -11.67
C MET A 191 -36.01 10.31 -10.36
N MET A 192 -34.92 10.35 -9.59
CA MET A 192 -34.81 11.14 -8.35
C MET A 192 -34.02 12.45 -8.52
N GLN A 193 -33.62 12.81 -9.75
CA GLN A 193 -32.73 13.93 -10.06
C GLN A 193 -31.45 13.96 -9.18
N ARG A 194 -31.03 12.80 -8.65
CA ARG A 194 -29.88 12.69 -7.76
C ARG A 194 -28.60 12.61 -8.57
N ARG A 195 -27.70 13.57 -8.34
CA ARG A 195 -26.35 13.57 -8.91
C ARG A 195 -25.57 12.33 -8.45
N PRO A 196 -24.72 11.74 -9.30
CA PRO A 196 -23.91 10.60 -8.90
C PRO A 196 -22.97 11.01 -7.75
N THR A 197 -22.85 10.16 -6.75
CA THR A 197 -21.86 10.32 -5.69
C THR A 197 -20.63 9.46 -6.03
N PRO A 198 -19.40 10.01 -5.95
CA PRO A 198 -18.21 9.20 -6.14
C PRO A 198 -18.10 8.20 -4.98
N GLY A 199 -17.66 6.97 -5.30
CA GLY A 199 -17.31 5.98 -4.28
C GLY A 199 -16.15 6.46 -3.43
N GLN A 200 -16.09 6.01 -2.18
CA GLN A 200 -15.01 6.41 -1.28
C GLN A 200 -13.66 5.83 -1.72
N LEU A 201 -12.59 6.60 -1.51
CA LEU A 201 -11.23 6.23 -1.91
C LEU A 201 -10.78 4.88 -1.35
N ILE A 202 -11.17 4.57 -0.10
CA ILE A 202 -10.84 3.30 0.55
C ILE A 202 -11.33 2.08 -0.23
N LEU A 203 -12.54 2.15 -0.79
CA LEU A 203 -13.13 1.05 -1.54
C LEU A 203 -12.40 0.87 -2.87
N GLN A 204 -12.09 1.97 -3.55
CA GLN A 204 -11.35 1.95 -4.82
C GLN A 204 -9.97 1.32 -4.65
N GLU A 205 -9.24 1.66 -3.58
CA GLU A 205 -7.92 1.06 -3.31
C GLU A 205 -8.02 -0.43 -2.94
N TRP A 206 -9.06 -0.84 -2.21
CA TRP A 206 -9.30 -2.28 -1.94
C TRP A 206 -9.65 -3.07 -3.20
N GLU A 207 -10.47 -2.53 -4.09
CA GLU A 207 -10.87 -3.16 -5.35
C GLU A 207 -9.67 -3.41 -6.29
N ARG A 208 -8.55 -2.70 -6.12
CA ARG A 208 -7.31 -2.98 -6.88
C ARG A 208 -6.72 -4.35 -6.52
N SER A 209 -6.80 -4.75 -5.26
CA SER A 209 -6.15 -5.97 -4.73
C SER A 209 -7.15 -7.11 -4.43
N PHE A 210 -8.40 -6.79 -4.15
CA PHE A 210 -9.43 -7.73 -3.73
C PHE A 210 -10.65 -7.70 -4.65
N GLU A 211 -11.35 -8.83 -4.71
CA GLU A 211 -12.75 -8.86 -5.13
C GLU A 211 -13.60 -8.46 -3.91
N VAL A 212 -14.14 -7.24 -3.92
CA VAL A 212 -14.87 -6.72 -2.75
C VAL A 212 -16.32 -7.18 -2.79
N VAL A 213 -16.72 -7.96 -1.78
CA VAL A 213 -18.07 -8.46 -1.56
C VAL A 213 -18.72 -7.68 -0.43
N ILE A 214 -19.66 -6.80 -0.76
CA ILE A 214 -20.46 -6.10 0.27
C ILE A 214 -21.46 -7.11 0.84
N ILE A 215 -21.46 -7.26 2.17
CA ILE A 215 -22.39 -8.13 2.88
C ILE A 215 -23.55 -7.26 3.37
N GLU A 216 -24.76 -7.63 2.99
CA GLU A 216 -25.97 -6.86 3.29
C GLU A 216 -26.24 -6.76 4.81
N PRO A 217 -26.81 -5.65 5.28
CA PRO A 217 -27.31 -5.53 6.64
C PRO A 217 -28.32 -6.63 6.95
N GLY A 218 -28.26 -7.23 8.14
CA GLY A 218 -29.17 -8.32 8.52
C GLY A 218 -28.73 -9.70 8.06
N PHE A 219 -27.47 -9.86 7.60
CA PHE A 219 -26.90 -11.16 7.26
C PHE A 219 -27.04 -12.18 8.41
N THR A 220 -27.25 -13.44 8.02
CA THR A 220 -27.32 -14.60 8.94
C THR A 220 -26.03 -15.42 8.95
N SER A 221 -25.22 -15.31 7.89
CA SER A 221 -23.95 -16.00 7.75
C SER A 221 -22.97 -15.16 6.93
N ILE A 222 -21.68 -15.39 7.16
CA ILE A 222 -20.58 -14.76 6.42
C ILE A 222 -20.08 -15.79 5.39
N PRO A 223 -19.93 -15.43 4.10
CA PRO A 223 -19.46 -16.37 3.09
C PRO A 223 -18.11 -17.01 3.46
N ALA A 224 -18.03 -18.33 3.35
CA ALA A 224 -16.86 -19.09 3.81
C ALA A 224 -15.64 -18.97 2.87
N ASP A 225 -15.84 -18.53 1.63
CA ASP A 225 -14.81 -18.35 0.60
C ASP A 225 -14.07 -17.01 0.68
N LEU A 226 -14.43 -16.13 1.63
CA LEU A 226 -13.72 -14.88 1.86
C LEU A 226 -12.30 -15.13 2.37
N ALA A 227 -11.33 -14.38 1.85
CA ALA A 227 -9.95 -14.40 2.35
C ALA A 227 -9.77 -13.49 3.57
N ALA A 228 -10.57 -12.42 3.66
CA ALA A 228 -10.54 -11.44 4.74
C ALA A 228 -11.92 -10.80 4.93
N LEU A 229 -12.12 -10.15 6.08
CA LEU A 229 -13.34 -9.43 6.41
C LEU A 229 -13.03 -8.03 6.97
N ALA A 230 -13.67 -7.00 6.44
CA ALA A 230 -13.65 -5.65 7.00
C ALA A 230 -15.02 -5.31 7.57
N VAL A 231 -15.09 -5.03 8.86
CA VAL A 231 -16.30 -4.62 9.58
C VAL A 231 -16.12 -3.16 9.99
N LEU A 232 -16.83 -2.27 9.29
CA LEU A 232 -16.70 -0.83 9.47
C LEU A 232 -18.02 -0.25 9.99
N HIS A 233 -17.97 0.39 11.15
CA HIS A 233 -19.13 0.99 11.80
C HIS A 233 -20.33 0.03 11.93
N PRO A 234 -20.18 -1.11 12.62
CA PRO A 234 -21.26 -2.08 12.82
C PRO A 234 -22.30 -1.55 13.82
N THR A 235 -23.43 -1.03 13.33
CA THR A 235 -24.52 -0.57 14.21
C THR A 235 -25.65 -1.59 14.29
N GLY A 236 -26.14 -1.85 15.51
CA GLY A 236 -27.29 -2.71 15.76
C GLY A 236 -27.09 -4.18 15.39
N PHE A 237 -25.88 -4.72 15.55
CA PHE A 237 -25.63 -6.15 15.34
C PHE A 237 -26.34 -6.96 16.42
N THR A 238 -26.95 -8.07 16.02
CA THR A 238 -27.55 -9.05 16.94
C THR A 238 -26.50 -9.97 17.52
N ALA A 239 -26.80 -10.63 18.65
CA ALA A 239 -25.91 -11.64 19.24
C ALA A 239 -25.56 -12.77 18.25
N ALA A 240 -26.48 -13.14 17.35
CA ALA A 240 -26.23 -14.12 16.30
C ALA A 240 -25.22 -13.62 15.25
N GLN A 241 -25.24 -12.33 14.92
CA GLN A 241 -24.29 -11.71 14.00
C GLN A 241 -22.91 -11.53 14.63
N GLU A 242 -22.86 -11.13 15.92
CA GLU A 242 -21.61 -11.12 16.68
C GLU A 242 -21.00 -12.52 16.77
N PHE A 243 -21.83 -13.56 16.95
CA PHE A 243 -21.38 -14.96 16.92
C PHE A 243 -20.86 -15.37 15.53
N ALA A 244 -21.55 -15.00 14.45
CA ALA A 244 -21.04 -15.29 13.09
C ALA A 244 -19.69 -14.62 12.82
N LEU A 245 -19.49 -13.40 13.32
CA LEU A 245 -18.21 -12.69 13.25
C LEU A 245 -17.14 -13.41 14.09
N ASP A 246 -17.47 -13.85 15.31
CA ASP A 246 -16.57 -14.64 16.15
C ASP A 246 -16.12 -15.94 15.45
N GLN A 247 -17.05 -16.68 14.85
CA GLN A 247 -16.71 -17.89 14.09
C GLN A 247 -15.78 -17.60 12.91
N PHE A 248 -15.93 -16.45 12.24
CA PHE A 248 -15.01 -16.04 11.18
C PHE A 248 -13.62 -15.74 11.74
N ILE A 249 -13.51 -15.05 12.88
CA ILE A 249 -12.23 -14.77 13.55
C ILE A 249 -11.54 -16.08 13.95
N LEU A 250 -12.29 -17.02 14.54
CA LEU A 250 -11.78 -18.34 14.95
C LEU A 250 -11.31 -19.20 13.78
N SER A 251 -11.76 -18.93 12.55
CA SER A 251 -11.24 -19.60 11.34
C SER A 251 -9.78 -19.24 11.01
N GLY A 252 -9.20 -18.25 11.72
CA GLY A 252 -7.82 -17.79 11.53
C GLY A 252 -7.65 -16.80 10.39
N LYS A 253 -8.75 -16.38 9.74
CA LYS A 253 -8.72 -15.39 8.66
C LYS A 253 -8.63 -13.97 9.21
N PRO A 254 -7.92 -13.06 8.53
CA PRO A 254 -7.75 -11.69 8.99
C PRO A 254 -9.08 -10.92 9.00
N VAL A 255 -9.29 -10.17 10.08
CA VAL A 255 -10.44 -9.27 10.26
C VAL A 255 -9.96 -7.87 10.60
N LEU A 256 -10.40 -6.89 9.83
CA LEU A 256 -10.31 -5.47 10.17
C LEU A 256 -11.61 -5.05 10.87
N LEU A 257 -11.52 -4.63 12.13
CA LEU A 257 -12.66 -4.17 12.92
C LEU A 257 -12.49 -2.68 13.23
N ALA A 258 -13.44 -1.85 12.77
CA ALA A 258 -13.47 -0.42 13.05
C ALA A 258 -14.82 -0.02 13.66
N VAL A 259 -14.81 0.25 14.97
CA VAL A 259 -15.95 0.81 15.70
C VAL A 259 -15.75 2.32 15.88
N ASP A 260 -16.85 3.04 15.87
CA ASP A 260 -16.91 4.49 16.05
C ASP A 260 -18.07 4.83 16.99
N PRO A 261 -17.79 5.23 18.25
CA PRO A 261 -18.82 5.58 19.23
C PRO A 261 -19.51 6.92 18.93
N SER A 262 -18.98 7.73 18.00
CA SER A 262 -19.52 9.06 17.71
C SER A 262 -19.30 9.45 16.25
N SER A 263 -20.02 8.80 15.34
CA SER A 263 -19.85 9.05 13.91
C SER A 263 -20.28 10.45 13.51
N THR A 264 -19.33 11.23 13.00
CA THR A 264 -19.61 12.58 12.48
C THR A 264 -20.46 12.54 11.20
N TRP A 265 -20.41 11.45 10.45
CA TRP A 265 -21.20 11.27 9.23
C TRP A 265 -22.68 11.09 9.57
N PHE A 266 -23.01 10.12 10.42
CA PHE A 266 -24.39 9.88 10.85
C PHE A 266 -24.95 11.05 11.68
N ARG A 267 -24.13 11.72 12.52
CA ARG A 267 -24.56 12.94 13.24
C ARG A 267 -25.02 14.06 12.30
N ARG A 268 -24.27 14.32 11.22
CA ARG A 268 -24.65 15.32 10.21
C ARG A 268 -25.95 14.94 9.50
N GLN A 269 -26.12 13.66 9.17
CA GLN A 269 -27.34 13.17 8.53
C GLN A 269 -28.56 13.28 9.46
N GLY A 270 -28.38 13.01 10.75
CA GLY A 270 -29.42 13.17 11.77
C GLY A 270 -29.92 14.60 11.92
N GLY A 271 -29.02 15.59 11.83
CA GLY A 271 -29.41 17.00 11.81
C GLY A 271 -30.30 17.34 10.61
N GLN A 272 -29.99 16.81 9.42
CA GLN A 272 -30.85 16.97 8.24
C GLN A 272 -32.18 16.21 8.37
N GLN A 273 -32.18 14.96 8.85
CA GLN A 273 -33.42 14.18 9.02
C GLN A 273 -34.35 14.77 10.07
N ALA A 274 -33.82 15.26 11.20
CA ALA A 274 -34.61 15.90 12.25
C ALA A 274 -35.33 17.16 11.73
N MET A 275 -34.71 17.92 10.83
CA MET A 275 -35.34 19.07 10.15
C MET A 275 -36.53 18.67 9.25
N PHE A 276 -36.60 17.41 8.82
CA PHE A 276 -37.69 16.86 8.00
C PHE A 276 -38.61 15.91 8.81
N GLY A 277 -38.54 15.95 10.15
CA GLY A 277 -39.37 15.11 11.03
C GLY A 277 -38.97 13.64 11.09
N GLY A 278 -37.79 13.29 10.59
CA GLY A 278 -37.21 11.95 10.68
C GLY A 278 -36.62 11.67 12.07
N GLY A 279 -36.57 10.39 12.44
CA GLY A 279 -35.89 9.93 13.66
C GLY A 279 -34.38 10.21 13.63
N SER A 280 -33.76 10.24 14.81
CA SER A 280 -32.30 10.35 14.91
C SER A 280 -31.64 9.05 14.48
N PRO A 281 -30.69 9.06 13.52
CA PRO A 281 -29.94 7.88 13.13
C PRO A 281 -29.06 7.40 14.29
N ASP A 282 -28.75 6.10 14.28
CA ASP A 282 -27.77 5.55 15.21
C ASP A 282 -26.38 6.05 14.84
N VAL A 283 -25.76 6.81 15.74
CA VAL A 283 -24.47 7.47 15.53
C VAL A 283 -23.31 6.69 16.16
N SER A 284 -23.62 5.67 16.95
CA SER A 284 -22.65 4.87 17.69
C SER A 284 -22.65 3.45 17.15
N SER A 285 -21.46 2.91 16.91
CA SER A 285 -21.25 1.50 16.59
C SER A 285 -20.39 0.86 17.67
N ASP A 286 -20.74 -0.36 18.06
CA ASP A 286 -20.01 -1.14 19.06
C ASP A 286 -20.33 -2.64 18.87
N LEU A 287 -19.48 -3.49 19.43
CA LEU A 287 -19.61 -4.95 19.43
C LEU A 287 -19.31 -5.49 20.84
N PRO A 288 -20.18 -5.20 21.83
CA PRO A 288 -19.85 -5.38 23.23
C PRO A 288 -19.69 -6.86 23.61
N THR A 289 -20.41 -7.78 22.98
CA THR A 289 -20.31 -9.21 23.28
C THR A 289 -18.97 -9.75 22.79
N LEU A 290 -18.63 -9.43 21.55
CA LEU A 290 -17.39 -9.83 20.90
C LEU A 290 -16.18 -9.19 21.60
N LEU A 291 -16.11 -7.87 21.68
CA LEU A 291 -14.94 -7.17 22.24
C LEU A 291 -14.64 -7.61 23.67
N LYS A 292 -15.67 -7.80 24.50
CA LYS A 292 -15.53 -8.33 25.86
C LYS A 292 -14.96 -9.75 25.88
N ALA A 293 -15.37 -10.62 24.96
CA ALA A 293 -14.84 -11.98 24.86
C ALA A 293 -13.33 -12.00 24.53
N TYR A 294 -12.86 -11.02 23.74
CA TYR A 294 -11.45 -10.85 23.41
C TYR A 294 -10.68 -9.96 24.41
N GLY A 295 -11.33 -9.52 25.51
CA GLY A 295 -10.71 -8.67 26.52
C GLY A 295 -10.39 -7.25 26.04
N ILE A 296 -11.00 -6.81 24.95
CA ILE A 296 -10.84 -5.47 24.39
C ILE A 296 -11.82 -4.52 25.06
N THR A 297 -11.29 -3.46 25.67
CA THR A 297 -12.09 -2.42 26.32
C THR A 297 -11.61 -1.06 25.86
N TYR A 298 -12.55 -0.14 25.61
CA TYR A 298 -12.26 1.27 25.34
C TYR A 298 -13.29 2.16 26.02
N ASP A 299 -12.93 3.41 26.30
CA ASP A 299 -13.86 4.42 26.80
C ASP A 299 -14.43 5.20 25.61
N ALA A 300 -15.71 5.01 25.32
CA ALA A 300 -16.42 5.69 24.24
C ALA A 300 -16.52 7.22 24.41
N GLN A 301 -16.25 7.75 25.61
CA GLN A 301 -16.29 9.17 25.91
C GLN A 301 -14.91 9.85 25.82
N GLN A 302 -13.84 9.09 25.56
CA GLN A 302 -12.48 9.61 25.49
C GLN A 302 -11.87 9.45 24.11
N VAL A 303 -11.11 10.45 23.70
CA VAL A 303 -10.29 10.43 22.48
C VAL A 303 -8.88 10.81 22.87
N VAL A 304 -7.91 10.01 22.42
CA VAL A 304 -6.49 10.34 22.53
C VAL A 304 -6.07 11.03 21.23
N GLY A 305 -5.53 12.23 21.35
CA GLY A 305 -5.01 13.00 20.21
C GLY A 305 -3.58 13.46 20.48
N ASP A 306 -2.73 13.41 19.45
CA ASP A 306 -1.41 14.03 19.46
C ASP A 306 -1.46 15.33 18.67
N ALA A 307 -1.30 16.46 19.35
CA ALA A 307 -1.32 17.78 18.73
C ALA A 307 -0.17 17.97 17.73
N ASN A 308 0.95 17.26 17.87
CA ASN A 308 2.11 17.38 16.98
C ASN A 308 1.91 16.64 15.65
N LEU A 309 1.04 15.62 15.63
CA LEU A 309 0.69 14.83 14.45
C LEU A 309 -0.72 15.15 13.94
N ALA A 310 -1.32 16.24 14.41
CA ALA A 310 -2.66 16.63 14.04
C ALA A 310 -2.73 16.94 12.53
N THR A 311 -3.54 16.18 11.79
CA THR A 311 -3.85 16.50 10.41
C THR A 311 -4.90 17.62 10.40
N PRO A 312 -4.62 18.78 9.77
CA PRO A 312 -5.61 19.83 9.63
C PRO A 312 -6.74 19.34 8.73
N VAL A 313 -7.88 19.06 9.34
CA VAL A 313 -9.12 18.77 8.63
C VAL A 313 -9.91 20.07 8.51
N ASN A 314 -10.14 20.51 7.27
CA ASN A 314 -11.13 21.56 7.01
C ASN A 314 -12.51 20.98 7.32
N ALA A 315 -12.94 21.17 8.57
CA ALA A 315 -14.35 21.16 8.90
C ALA A 315 -14.92 22.43 8.27
N GLY A 316 -15.43 22.30 7.04
CA GLY A 316 -16.05 23.40 6.30
C GLY A 316 -17.14 24.11 7.08
#